data_AF-A0A1G0JPF4-F1
#
_entry.id   AF-A0A1G0JPF4-F1
#
_cell.length_a   1.000
_cell.length_b   1.000
_cell.length_c   1.000
_cell.angle_alpha   90.00
_cell.angle_beta   90.00
_cell.angle_gamma   90.00
#
_symmetry.space_group_name_H-M   'P 1'
#
loop_
_entity.id
_entity.type
_entity.pdbx_description
1 polymer ?
#
loop_
_entity_poly.entity_id
_entity_poly.type
_entity_poly.pdbx_seq_one_letter_code
_entity_poly.pdbx_strand_id
1 'polypeptide(L)'
;MVEMIIAKDSDPRPESYHVIEDSIKLIESGKILSDQSKVQLWKPFISSSLNALHKDNKNTNKSLGIIKPDPGSIQFKVKLADKSNAEDKKIADLVYKQVSLIEDPLKPLARPKYSFYYHYTCGGHPHKHQIHDWEVQATFINYKRHYKTEDEIIEKMTDMYQEIIPERNLHLIMGTMKAHPQTFIVIGLLRTGLDPEELSKQGVLF
;
A
#
# COMPACT_ATOMS: atom_id res chain seq x y z
N MET A 1 -8.86 2.48 -18.34
CA MET A 1 -7.45 2.35 -18.74
C MET A 1 -7.05 3.62 -19.47
N VAL A 2 -5.89 4.15 -19.15
CA VAL A 2 -5.28 5.28 -19.85
C VAL A 2 -3.90 4.83 -20.34
N GLU A 3 -3.48 5.37 -21.48
CA GLU A 3 -2.09 5.30 -21.92
C GLU A 3 -1.47 6.69 -21.79
N MET A 4 -0.17 6.74 -21.53
CA MET A 4 0.57 7.99 -21.41
C MET A 4 2.05 7.73 -21.69
N ILE A 5 2.74 8.76 -22.16
CA ILE A 5 4.19 8.76 -22.31
C ILE A 5 4.81 9.17 -20.97
N ILE A 6 5.84 8.44 -20.57
CA ILE A 6 6.61 8.70 -19.35
C ILE A 6 8.05 9.04 -19.71
N ALA A 7 8.68 9.91 -18.93
CA ALA A 7 10.09 10.26 -19.05
C ALA A 7 10.81 10.06 -17.72
N LYS A 8 12.10 9.72 -17.80
CA LYS A 8 12.91 9.41 -16.61
C LYS A 8 13.09 10.67 -15.76
N ASP A 9 12.95 10.52 -14.44
CA ASP A 9 13.24 11.60 -13.49
C ASP A 9 14.73 11.63 -13.10
N SER A 10 15.14 12.70 -12.43
CA SER A 10 16.42 12.89 -11.76
C SER A 10 16.66 11.94 -10.58
N ASP A 11 15.60 11.39 -9.99
CA ASP A 11 15.73 10.44 -8.89
C ASP A 11 16.30 9.10 -9.38
N PRO A 12 17.34 8.56 -8.72
CA PRO A 12 18.05 7.38 -9.18
C PRO A 12 17.25 6.08 -9.08
N ARG A 13 16.11 6.06 -8.38
CA ARG A 13 15.27 4.87 -8.25
C ARG A 13 14.79 4.44 -9.64
N PRO A 14 14.86 3.14 -9.99
CA PRO A 14 14.51 2.68 -11.34
C PRO A 14 13.07 3.02 -11.70
N GLU A 15 12.16 3.05 -10.73
CA GLU A 15 10.74 3.34 -10.91
C GLU A 15 10.41 4.84 -10.96
N SER A 16 11.38 5.73 -10.79
CA SER A 16 11.11 7.17 -10.83
C SER A 16 10.99 7.69 -12.27
N TYR A 17 9.77 8.03 -12.63
CA TYR A 17 9.38 8.63 -13.91
C TYR A 17 8.37 9.73 -13.64
N HIS A 18 8.32 10.74 -14.52
CA HIS A 18 7.23 11.69 -14.58
C HIS A 18 6.38 11.46 -15.84
N VAL A 19 5.11 11.81 -15.74
CA VAL A 19 4.14 11.69 -16.84
C VAL A 19 4.24 12.95 -17.71
N ILE A 20 4.21 12.79 -19.03
CA ILE A 20 4.00 13.91 -19.95
C ILE A 20 2.50 14.14 -20.05
N GLU A 21 1.99 15.16 -19.36
CA GLU A 21 0.55 15.36 -19.11
C GLU A 21 -0.28 15.40 -20.41
N ASP A 22 0.20 16.10 -21.44
CA ASP A 22 -0.47 16.22 -22.73
C ASP A 22 -0.55 14.90 -23.53
N SER A 23 0.17 13.86 -23.10
CA SER A 23 0.17 12.55 -23.76
C SER A 23 -0.89 11.59 -23.22
N ILE A 24 -1.60 11.95 -22.14
CA ILE A 24 -2.58 11.08 -21.50
C ILE A 24 -3.77 10.87 -22.44
N LYS A 25 -4.06 9.62 -22.77
CA LYS A 25 -5.20 9.23 -23.61
C LYS A 25 -6.06 8.18 -22.91
N LEU A 26 -7.37 8.37 -22.97
CA LEU A 26 -8.34 7.40 -22.47
C LEU A 26 -8.46 6.25 -23.47
N ILE A 27 -8.04 5.05 -23.05
CA ILE A 27 -8.20 3.81 -23.82
C ILE A 27 -9.54 3.15 -23.51
N GLU A 28 -9.92 3.15 -22.23
CA GLU A 28 -11.13 2.44 -21.80
C GLU A 28 -11.68 3.06 -20.51
N SER A 29 -13.01 3.13 -20.36
CA SER A 29 -13.59 3.62 -19.11
C SER A 29 -13.55 2.55 -18.00
N GLY A 30 -13.39 2.98 -16.75
CA GLY A 30 -13.33 2.07 -15.59
C GLY A 30 -14.56 1.17 -15.39
N LYS A 31 -15.71 1.54 -15.96
CA LYS A 31 -16.95 0.74 -15.90
C LYS A 31 -16.89 -0.51 -16.80
N ILE A 32 -15.99 -0.53 -17.77
CA ILE A 32 -15.87 -1.59 -18.79
C ILE A 32 -14.69 -2.54 -18.47
N LEU A 33 -13.74 -2.09 -17.64
CA LEU A 33 -12.58 -2.87 -17.26
C LEU A 33 -12.94 -4.11 -16.44
N SER A 34 -12.67 -5.28 -17.03
CA SER A 34 -12.77 -6.57 -16.35
C SER A 34 -11.82 -6.65 -15.16
N ASP A 35 -12.15 -7.46 -14.15
CA ASP A 35 -11.27 -7.67 -13.00
C ASP A 35 -9.95 -8.34 -13.41
N GLN A 36 -9.96 -9.18 -14.45
CA GLN A 36 -8.75 -9.75 -15.04
C GLN A 36 -7.83 -8.65 -15.59
N SER A 37 -8.38 -7.69 -16.37
CA SER A 37 -7.61 -6.57 -16.90
C SER A 37 -6.98 -5.73 -15.78
N LYS A 38 -7.69 -5.53 -14.66
CA LYS A 38 -7.16 -4.82 -13.49
C LYS A 38 -5.99 -5.58 -12.87
N VAL A 39 -6.11 -6.90 -12.69
CA VAL A 39 -5.04 -7.73 -12.11
C VAL A 39 -3.81 -7.75 -13.00
N GLN A 40 -3.97 -7.83 -14.32
CA GLN A 40 -2.85 -7.87 -15.26
C GLN A 40 -1.97 -6.61 -15.19
N LEU A 41 -2.51 -5.45 -14.80
CA LEU A 41 -1.74 -4.21 -14.68
C LEU A 41 -0.69 -4.26 -13.56
N TRP A 42 -1.00 -4.89 -12.43
CA TRP A 42 -0.12 -4.88 -11.26
C TRP A 42 0.56 -6.22 -10.99
N LYS A 43 0.06 -7.32 -11.56
CA LYS A 43 0.64 -8.66 -11.45
C LYS A 43 2.15 -8.72 -11.74
N PRO A 44 2.72 -8.04 -12.76
CA PRO A 44 4.16 -8.09 -13.04
C PRO A 44 5.05 -7.56 -11.90
N PHE A 45 4.48 -6.78 -10.97
CA PHE A 45 5.21 -6.21 -9.86
C PHE A 45 5.14 -7.06 -8.58
N ILE A 46 4.46 -8.22 -8.63
CA ILE A 46 4.42 -9.18 -7.52
C ILE A 46 5.79 -9.87 -7.41
N SER A 47 6.42 -9.71 -6.25
CA SER A 47 7.62 -10.42 -5.85
C SER A 47 7.26 -11.71 -5.12
N SER A 48 8.11 -12.74 -5.23
CA SER A 48 7.91 -14.03 -4.58
C SER A 48 7.97 -13.97 -3.05
N SER A 49 8.69 -12.99 -2.51
CA SER A 49 8.74 -12.72 -1.06
C SER A 49 9.29 -11.32 -0.78
N LEU A 50 9.16 -10.86 0.46
CA LEU A 50 9.83 -9.64 0.89
C LEU A 50 11.36 -9.76 0.85
N ASN A 51 11.91 -10.94 1.15
CA ASN A 51 13.36 -11.18 1.06
C ASN A 51 13.86 -11.07 -0.38
N ALA A 52 13.09 -11.56 -1.37
CA ALA A 52 13.39 -11.36 -2.78
C ALA A 52 13.36 -9.87 -3.15
N LEU A 53 12.38 -9.11 -2.64
CA LEU A 53 12.31 -7.67 -2.87
C LEU A 53 13.50 -6.91 -2.25
N HIS A 54 13.96 -7.30 -1.06
CA HIS A 54 15.20 -6.76 -0.47
C HIS A 54 16.44 -7.11 -1.29
N LYS A 55 16.51 -8.32 -1.85
CA LYS A 55 17.61 -8.70 -2.74
C LYS A 55 17.62 -7.84 -4.01
N ASP A 56 16.46 -7.64 -4.63
CA ASP A 56 16.31 -6.78 -5.80
C ASP A 56 16.71 -5.32 -5.48
N ASN A 57 16.28 -4.80 -4.33
CA ASN A 57 16.65 -3.47 -3.86
C ASN A 57 18.18 -3.30 -3.76
N LYS A 58 18.88 -4.26 -3.15
CA LYS A 58 20.34 -4.22 -3.01
C LYS A 58 21.08 -4.27 -4.35
N ASN A 59 20.52 -4.99 -5.34
CA ASN A 59 21.18 -5.21 -6.62
C ASN A 59 20.87 -4.14 -7.67
N THR A 60 19.65 -3.58 -7.63
CA THR A 60 19.09 -2.74 -8.70
C THR A 60 18.54 -1.41 -8.24
N ASN A 61 18.61 -1.12 -6.93
CA ASN A 61 17.95 0.02 -6.27
C ASN A 61 16.42 0.02 -6.42
N LYS A 62 15.81 -1.12 -6.77
CA LYS A 62 14.36 -1.30 -6.82
C LYS A 62 13.73 -0.86 -5.50
N SER A 63 12.82 0.09 -5.56
CA SER A 63 12.25 0.78 -4.40
C SER A 63 10.76 0.49 -4.21
N LEU A 64 10.12 -0.13 -5.20
CA LEU A 64 8.71 -0.49 -5.19
C LEU A 64 8.51 -1.96 -5.54
N GLY A 65 7.51 -2.58 -4.92
CA GLY A 65 7.11 -3.94 -5.25
C GLY A 65 5.83 -4.35 -4.54
N ILE A 66 5.24 -5.45 -4.98
CA ILE A 66 4.04 -6.02 -4.37
C ILE A 66 4.42 -7.37 -3.77
N ILE A 67 3.87 -7.71 -2.60
CA ILE A 67 4.01 -9.04 -2.02
C ILE A 67 2.64 -9.63 -1.68
N LYS A 68 2.56 -10.95 -1.67
CA LYS A 68 1.42 -11.71 -1.16
C LYS A 68 1.82 -12.29 0.20
N PRO A 69 1.16 -11.91 1.31
CA PRO A 69 1.31 -12.59 2.59
C PRO A 69 0.89 -14.06 2.49
N ASP A 70 1.46 -14.93 3.31
CA ASP A 70 1.05 -16.33 3.36
C ASP A 70 -0.40 -16.41 3.88
N PRO A 71 -1.24 -17.32 3.34
CA PRO A 71 -2.65 -17.42 3.72
C PRO A 71 -2.86 -17.55 5.24
N GLY A 72 -3.78 -16.76 5.80
CA GLY A 72 -4.13 -16.79 7.23
C GLY A 72 -3.06 -16.23 8.18
N SER A 73 -1.96 -15.66 7.67
CA SER A 73 -0.87 -15.15 8.52
C SER A 73 -1.06 -13.71 9.01
N ILE A 74 -2.00 -12.97 8.43
CA ILE A 74 -2.20 -11.54 8.72
C ILE A 74 -2.74 -11.35 10.14
N GLN A 75 -2.06 -10.48 10.89
CA GLN A 75 -2.50 -9.98 12.18
C GLN A 75 -2.44 -8.47 12.19
N PHE A 76 -3.57 -7.83 12.46
CA PHE A 76 -3.65 -6.38 12.56
C PHE A 76 -3.33 -5.95 13.99
N LYS A 77 -2.46 -4.94 14.15
CA LYS A 77 -2.08 -4.40 15.46
C LYS A 77 -2.21 -2.88 15.47
N VAL A 78 -2.87 -2.38 16.51
CA VAL A 78 -3.00 -0.94 16.79
C VAL A 78 -2.06 -0.58 17.93
N LYS A 79 -1.29 0.50 17.79
CA LYS A 79 -0.40 1.01 18.83
C LYS A 79 -0.60 2.51 19.02
N LEU A 80 -0.42 3.01 20.25
CA LEU A 80 -0.38 4.46 20.48
C LEU A 80 0.84 5.07 19.79
N ALA A 81 0.62 6.16 19.05
CA ALA A 81 1.65 6.84 18.27
C ALA A 81 2.74 7.49 19.15
N ASP A 82 2.45 7.78 20.42
CA ASP A 82 3.42 8.38 21.37
C ASP A 82 4.63 7.48 21.74
N LYS A 83 4.71 6.26 21.18
CA LYS A 83 5.85 5.34 21.29
C LYS A 83 6.56 5.04 19.97
N SER A 84 6.29 5.81 18.91
CA SER A 84 6.88 5.66 17.57
C SER A 84 8.14 6.54 17.44
N ASN A 85 9.18 6.02 16.78
CA ASN A 85 10.52 6.62 16.76
C ASN A 85 10.51 8.04 16.17
N ALA A 86 11.49 8.88 16.53
CA ALA A 86 11.62 10.26 16.04
C ALA A 86 11.68 10.40 14.49
N GLU A 87 11.96 9.31 13.79
CA GLU A 87 11.92 9.13 12.33
C GLU A 87 10.49 9.16 11.78
N ASP A 88 9.58 8.38 12.38
CA ASP A 88 8.17 8.31 12.01
C ASP A 88 7.46 9.65 12.22
N LYS A 89 7.93 10.43 13.21
CA LYS A 89 7.48 11.80 13.50
C LYS A 89 7.68 12.74 12.30
N LYS A 90 8.82 12.63 11.61
CA LYS A 90 9.11 13.47 10.43
C LYS A 90 8.30 13.04 9.21
N ILE A 91 8.08 11.74 9.03
CA ILE A 91 7.35 11.20 7.87
C ILE A 91 5.86 11.53 8.00
N ALA A 92 5.27 11.37 9.18
CA ALA A 92 3.89 11.79 9.44
C ALA A 92 3.71 13.29 9.16
N ASP A 93 4.58 14.15 9.71
CA ASP A 93 4.51 15.61 9.51
C ASP A 93 4.68 16.03 8.03
N LEU A 94 5.45 15.28 7.23
CA LEU A 94 5.64 15.53 5.80
C LEU A 94 4.41 15.10 4.97
N VAL A 95 3.84 13.93 5.21
CA VAL A 95 2.65 13.43 4.50
C VAL A 95 1.43 14.29 4.81
N TYR A 96 1.27 14.75 6.06
CA TYR A 96 0.14 15.62 6.42
C TYR A 96 0.21 17.03 5.84
N LYS A 97 1.41 17.54 5.52
CA LYS A 97 1.57 18.85 4.88
C LYS A 97 1.29 18.83 3.38
N GLN A 98 1.35 17.67 2.72
CA GLN A 98 1.28 17.58 1.26
C GLN A 98 -0.16 17.46 0.69
N VAL A 99 -1.20 17.58 1.52
CA VAL A 99 -2.62 17.49 1.10
C VAL A 99 -3.20 18.82 0.61
N SER A 100 -2.47 19.93 0.67
CA SER A 100 -2.99 21.26 0.28
C SER A 100 -2.23 21.85 -0.90
N LEU A 101 -2.64 21.51 -2.13
CA LEU A 101 -2.22 22.23 -3.34
C LEU A 101 -3.36 23.08 -3.95
N ILE A 102 -4.60 22.91 -3.47
CA ILE A 102 -5.77 23.67 -3.92
C ILE A 102 -6.71 23.83 -2.70
N GLU A 103 -6.98 25.07 -2.31
CA GLU A 103 -7.90 25.55 -1.22
C GLU A 103 -7.32 25.84 0.19
N ASP A 104 -8.05 26.71 0.90
CA ASP A 104 -7.78 27.37 2.20
C ASP A 104 -7.07 26.49 3.24
N PRO A 105 -6.30 27.06 4.20
CA PRO A 105 -5.58 26.29 5.20
C PRO A 105 -6.53 25.41 5.99
N LEU A 106 -6.62 24.14 5.57
CA LEU A 106 -7.42 23.10 6.20
C LEU A 106 -7.06 23.07 7.69
N LYS A 107 -8.08 23.00 8.55
CA LYS A 107 -7.88 22.84 10.00
C LYS A 107 -6.79 21.78 10.23
N PRO A 108 -5.73 22.09 11.00
CA PRO A 108 -4.62 21.15 11.17
C PRO A 108 -5.19 19.81 11.63
N LEU A 109 -4.96 18.77 10.84
CA LEU A 109 -5.44 17.44 11.18
C LEU A 109 -4.79 17.07 12.51
N ALA A 110 -5.60 16.72 13.51
CA ALA A 110 -5.08 16.29 14.80
C ALA A 110 -4.12 15.11 14.57
N ARG A 111 -2.95 15.13 15.25
CA ARG A 111 -1.96 14.06 15.13
C ARG A 111 -2.64 12.69 15.31
N PRO A 112 -2.31 11.71 14.47
CA PRO A 112 -2.89 10.38 14.61
C PRO A 112 -2.53 9.82 15.98
N LYS A 113 -3.54 9.48 16.78
CA LYS A 113 -3.38 8.89 18.11
C LYS A 113 -2.78 7.47 18.03
N TYR A 114 -2.96 6.81 16.88
CA TYR A 114 -2.58 5.43 16.67
C TYR A 114 -1.72 5.25 15.43
N SER A 115 -0.80 4.30 15.50
CA SER A 115 -0.08 3.73 14.38
C SER A 115 -0.58 2.29 14.17
N PHE A 116 -0.78 1.93 12.91
CA PHE A 116 -1.33 0.63 12.51
C PHE A 116 -0.23 -0.24 11.91
N TYR A 117 -0.23 -1.54 12.25
CA TYR A 117 0.78 -2.49 11.81
C TYR A 117 0.13 -3.76 11.30
N TYR A 118 0.78 -4.38 10.33
CA TYR A 118 0.60 -5.80 10.04
C TYR A 118 1.77 -6.61 10.57
N HIS A 119 1.45 -7.71 11.24
CA HIS A 119 2.36 -8.85 11.40
C HIS A 119 1.87 -9.94 10.46
N TYR A 120 2.77 -10.56 9.71
CA TYR A 120 2.42 -11.58 8.73
C TYR A 120 3.64 -12.44 8.40
N THR A 121 3.42 -13.56 7.73
CA THR A 121 4.51 -14.33 7.12
C THR A 121 4.46 -14.14 5.60
N CYS A 122 5.63 -14.15 4.95
CA CYS A 122 5.72 -14.07 3.50
C CYS A 122 6.90 -14.92 3.02
N GLY A 123 6.62 -15.94 2.22
CA GLY A 123 7.63 -16.92 1.84
C GLY A 123 8.18 -17.67 3.06
N GLY A 124 7.34 -17.91 4.07
CA GLY A 124 7.70 -18.65 5.28
C GLY A 124 8.48 -17.85 6.34
N HIS A 125 8.72 -16.56 6.13
CA HIS A 125 9.43 -15.71 7.10
C HIS A 125 8.50 -14.68 7.76
N PRO A 126 8.59 -14.48 9.08
CA PRO A 126 7.77 -13.50 9.78
C PRO A 126 8.27 -12.07 9.52
N HIS A 127 7.32 -11.17 9.31
CA HIS A 127 7.55 -9.76 9.06
C HIS A 127 6.59 -8.89 9.87
N LYS A 128 7.03 -7.66 10.12
CA LYS A 128 6.23 -6.64 10.79
C LYS A 128 6.47 -5.30 10.11
N HIS A 129 5.39 -4.70 9.61
CA HIS A 129 5.45 -3.40 8.96
C HIS A 129 4.36 -2.49 9.48
N GLN A 130 4.71 -1.21 9.63
CA GLN A 130 3.73 -0.16 9.80
C GLN A 130 3.00 0.05 8.47
N ILE A 131 1.70 0.30 8.55
CA ILE A 131 0.86 0.68 7.43
C ILE A 131 0.92 2.21 7.34
N HIS A 132 1.61 2.71 6.33
CA HIS A 132 1.72 4.14 6.02
C HIS A 132 0.67 4.62 5.02
N ASP A 133 -0.15 3.70 4.51
CA ASP A 133 -1.33 4.01 3.71
C ASP A 133 -2.27 4.93 4.50
N TRP A 134 -2.65 6.06 3.92
CA TRP A 134 -3.55 7.01 4.58
C TRP A 134 -4.97 6.44 4.77
N GLU A 135 -5.35 5.43 3.98
CA GLU A 135 -6.69 4.82 4.03
C GLU A 135 -7.01 4.17 5.39
N VAL A 136 -6.01 3.59 6.07
CA VAL A 136 -6.24 3.01 7.42
C VAL A 136 -6.54 4.08 8.45
N GLN A 137 -5.87 5.22 8.36
CA GLN A 137 -6.12 6.36 9.23
C GLN A 137 -7.47 7.02 8.92
N ALA A 138 -7.81 7.14 7.64
CA ALA A 138 -9.11 7.65 7.22
C ALA A 138 -10.26 6.75 7.69
N THR A 139 -10.08 5.42 7.61
CA THR A 139 -11.05 4.44 8.13
C THR A 139 -11.25 4.63 9.62
N PHE A 140 -10.18 4.75 10.40
CA PHE A 140 -10.26 5.01 11.84
C PHE A 140 -11.01 6.33 12.15
N ILE A 141 -10.71 7.41 11.42
CA ILE A 141 -11.42 8.70 11.57
C ILE A 141 -12.90 8.55 11.24
N ASN A 142 -13.23 7.80 10.18
CA ASN A 142 -14.60 7.52 9.81
C ASN A 142 -15.33 6.74 10.91
N TYR A 143 -14.72 5.68 11.44
CA TYR A 143 -15.28 4.87 12.52
C TYR A 143 -15.47 5.67 13.81
N LYS A 144 -14.55 6.58 14.13
CA LYS A 144 -14.70 7.52 15.26
C LYS A 144 -15.95 8.41 15.17
N ARG A 145 -16.48 8.64 13.97
CA ARG A 145 -17.75 9.39 13.78
C ARG A 145 -18.99 8.53 13.96
N HIS A 146 -18.87 7.21 13.82
CA HIS A 146 -20.00 6.26 13.81
C HIS A 146 -20.15 5.48 15.11
N TYR A 147 -19.04 5.20 15.79
CA TYR A 147 -18.98 4.37 16.99
C TYR A 147 -18.69 5.23 18.23
N LYS A 148 -19.13 4.75 19.40
CA LYS A 148 -19.14 5.56 20.63
C LYS A 148 -17.89 5.38 21.49
N THR A 149 -17.28 4.20 21.44
CA THR A 149 -16.10 3.87 22.28
C THR A 149 -14.89 3.55 21.42
N GLU A 150 -13.69 3.79 21.96
CA GLU A 150 -12.45 3.45 21.25
C GLU A 150 -12.26 1.94 21.07
N ASP A 151 -12.70 1.14 22.04
CA ASP A 151 -12.63 -0.32 21.98
C ASP A 151 -13.49 -0.86 20.82
N GLU A 152 -14.71 -0.33 20.63
CA GLU A 152 -15.60 -0.70 19.51
C GLU A 152 -14.96 -0.34 18.16
N ILE A 153 -14.30 0.82 18.08
CA ILE A 153 -13.57 1.24 16.86
C ILE A 153 -12.43 0.28 16.56
N ILE A 154 -11.62 -0.08 17.57
CA ILE A 154 -10.48 -0.99 17.40
C ILE A 154 -10.94 -2.39 17.02
N GLU A 155 -12.04 -2.88 17.60
CA GLU A 155 -12.69 -4.14 17.21
C GLU A 155 -13.10 -4.09 15.74
N LYS A 156 -13.82 -3.06 15.30
CA LYS A 156 -14.25 -2.91 13.90
C LYS A 156 -13.09 -2.76 12.93
N MET A 157 -12.00 -2.10 13.34
CA MET A 157 -10.78 -2.04 12.56
C MET A 157 -10.13 -3.43 12.44
N THR A 158 -10.15 -4.23 13.51
CA THR A 158 -9.61 -5.59 13.51
C THR A 158 -10.45 -6.49 12.61
N ASP A 159 -11.78 -6.49 12.74
CA ASP A 159 -12.70 -7.20 11.85
C ASP A 159 -12.39 -6.88 10.37
N MET A 160 -12.23 -5.59 10.05
CA MET A 160 -11.99 -5.16 8.69
C MET A 160 -10.60 -5.55 8.17
N TYR A 161 -9.53 -5.21 8.89
CA TYR A 161 -8.15 -5.33 8.39
C TYR A 161 -7.53 -6.70 8.66
N GLN A 162 -8.03 -7.49 9.61
CA GLN A 162 -7.52 -8.82 9.91
C GLN A 162 -8.39 -9.94 9.32
N GLU A 163 -9.71 -9.79 9.32
CA GLU A 163 -10.62 -10.86 8.89
C GLU A 163 -11.12 -10.61 7.46
N ILE A 164 -11.80 -9.48 7.20
CA ILE A 164 -12.52 -9.26 5.94
C ILE A 164 -11.59 -8.93 4.74
N ILE A 165 -10.62 -8.04 4.93
CA ILE A 165 -9.71 -7.61 3.85
C ILE A 165 -8.84 -8.78 3.36
N PRO A 166 -8.20 -9.58 4.24
CA PRO A 166 -7.37 -10.70 3.81
C PRO A 166 -8.10 -11.77 2.99
N GLU A 167 -9.39 -11.98 3.21
CA GLU A 167 -10.23 -12.90 2.41
C GLU A 167 -10.34 -12.51 0.93
N ARG A 168 -10.04 -11.25 0.58
CA ARG A 168 -10.15 -10.74 -0.79
C ARG A 168 -8.81 -10.74 -1.53
N ASN A 169 -8.06 -11.84 -1.41
CA ASN A 169 -6.73 -12.03 -2.00
C ASN A 169 -5.81 -10.81 -1.77
N LEU A 170 -5.57 -10.49 -0.50
CA LEU A 170 -4.79 -9.31 -0.12
C LEU A 170 -3.34 -9.39 -0.64
N HIS A 171 -2.91 -8.31 -1.26
CA HIS A 171 -1.52 -8.04 -1.61
C HIS A 171 -1.09 -6.71 -0.98
N LEU A 172 0.14 -6.64 -0.50
CA LEU A 172 0.70 -5.45 0.12
C LEU A 172 1.59 -4.74 -0.90
N ILE A 173 1.32 -3.46 -1.16
CA ILE A 173 2.23 -2.59 -1.91
C ILE A 173 3.31 -2.11 -0.95
N MET A 174 4.56 -2.40 -1.30
CA MET A 174 5.75 -2.07 -0.55
C MET A 174 6.49 -0.92 -1.24
N GLY A 175 6.96 0.04 -0.45
CA GLY A 175 7.85 1.11 -0.91
C GLY A 175 8.97 1.38 0.07
N THR A 176 10.08 1.96 -0.38
CA THR A 176 11.18 2.37 0.51
C THR A 176 11.11 3.85 0.87
N MET A 177 11.71 4.21 2.00
CA MET A 177 11.78 5.60 2.45
C MET A 177 13.06 6.24 1.91
N LYS A 178 13.00 7.51 1.47
CA LYS A 178 14.19 8.23 0.99
C LYS A 178 15.33 8.27 2.01
N ALA A 179 14.99 8.43 3.30
CA ALA A 179 15.97 8.41 4.39
C ALA A 179 16.53 7.01 4.70
N HIS A 180 15.76 5.96 4.38
CA HIS A 180 16.11 4.56 4.62
C HIS A 180 15.82 3.72 3.37
N PRO A 181 16.61 3.87 2.29
CA PRO A 181 16.30 3.32 0.98
C PRO A 181 16.32 1.79 0.91
N GLN A 182 16.79 1.11 1.96
CA GLN A 182 16.79 -0.35 2.11
C GLN A 182 15.66 -0.89 3.01
N THR A 183 14.88 0.00 3.61
CA THR A 183 13.77 -0.36 4.51
C THR A 183 12.46 -0.21 3.76
N PHE A 184 11.75 -1.33 3.57
CA PHE A 184 10.41 -1.32 3.01
C PHE A 184 9.36 -0.99 4.07
N ILE A 185 8.31 -0.29 3.64
CA ILE A 185 7.11 0.03 4.39
C ILE A 185 5.88 -0.33 3.56
N VAL A 186 4.75 -0.63 4.22
CA VAL A 186 3.49 -0.86 3.52
C VAL A 186 2.89 0.49 3.16
N ILE A 187 2.75 0.76 1.87
CA ILE A 187 2.23 2.03 1.34
C ILE A 187 0.85 1.89 0.69
N GLY A 188 0.33 0.66 0.56
CA GLY A 188 -0.99 0.41 0.00
C GLY A 188 -1.45 -1.03 0.13
N LEU A 189 -2.76 -1.25 0.00
CA LEU A 189 -3.41 -2.56 0.05
C LEU A 189 -4.15 -2.83 -1.26
N LEU A 190 -3.77 -3.89 -1.97
CA LEU A 190 -4.46 -4.36 -3.15
C LEU A 190 -5.31 -5.59 -2.81
N ARG A 191 -6.54 -5.61 -3.32
CA ARG A 191 -7.51 -6.68 -3.10
C ARG A 191 -8.13 -7.05 -4.44
N THR A 192 -8.35 -8.34 -4.66
CA THR A 192 -8.91 -8.86 -5.91
C THR A 192 -9.80 -10.07 -5.64
N GLY A 193 -10.90 -10.19 -6.37
CA GLY A 193 -11.72 -11.41 -6.35
C GLY A 193 -11.08 -12.58 -7.10
N LEU A 194 -10.07 -12.31 -7.93
CA LEU A 194 -9.34 -13.28 -8.74
C LEU A 194 -7.94 -13.51 -8.18
N ASP A 195 -7.48 -14.77 -8.11
CA ASP A 195 -6.09 -15.06 -7.77
C ASP A 195 -5.18 -14.74 -8.99
N PRO A 196 -4.19 -13.83 -8.86
CA PRO A 196 -3.25 -13.53 -9.94
C PRO A 196 -2.50 -14.76 -10.47
N GLU A 197 -2.27 -15.78 -9.63
CA GLU A 197 -1.56 -17.01 -10.02
C GLU A 197 -2.40 -17.87 -10.97
N GLU A 198 -3.72 -17.94 -10.77
CA GLU A 198 -4.63 -18.71 -11.63
C GLU A 198 -4.77 -18.08 -13.03
N LEU A 199 -4.70 -16.75 -13.11
CA LEU A 199 -4.71 -16.04 -14.41
C LEU A 199 -3.50 -16.38 -15.29
N SER A 200 -2.38 -16.83 -14.71
CA SER A 200 -1.22 -17.29 -15.49
C SER A 200 -1.51 -18.59 -16.21
N LYS A 201 -2.24 -19.51 -15.57
CA LYS A 201 -2.46 -20.86 -16.08
C LYS A 201 -3.40 -20.88 -17.28
N GLN A 202 -4.35 -19.95 -17.34
CA GLN A 202 -5.31 -19.83 -18.44
C GLN A 202 -4.69 -19.28 -19.73
N GLY A 203 -3.60 -18.51 -19.65
CA GLY A 203 -2.91 -17.95 -20.83
C GLY A 203 -1.98 -18.92 -21.56
N VAL A 204 -1.70 -20.11 -20.99
CA VAL A 204 -0.79 -21.12 -21.58
C VAL A 204 -1.57 -22.22 -22.33
N LEU A 205 -2.90 -22.16 -22.34
CA LEU A 205 -3.78 -23.16 -22.95
C LEU A 205 -4.24 -22.80 -24.38
N PHE A 206 -3.63 -21.80 -25.01
CA PHE A 206 -3.91 -21.40 -26.40
C PHE A 206 -2.62 -21.21 -27.19
#